data_AF-A0A357C811-F1
#
_entry.id   AF-A0A357C811-F1
#
_cell.length_a   1.000
_cell.length_b   1.000
_cell.length_c   1.000
_cell.angle_alpha   90.00
_cell.angle_beta   90.00
_cell.angle_gamma   90.00
#
_symmetry.space_group_name_H-M   'P 1'
#
loop_
_entity.id
_entity.type
_entity.pdbx_description
1 polymer ?
#
loop_
_entity_poly.entity_id
_entity_poly.type
_entity_poly.pdbx_seq_one_letter_code
_entity_poly.pdbx_strand_id
1 'polypeptide(L)'
;ERFDYYSAVTYQGGAIPQGMETLEIPKLTWAVFEAVGPIPDAIQDVWKRIFSEWFPSSGYEHAEGPELEVYECGDMSKPDYKSYVWIPVKRV
;
A
#
# COMPACT_ATOMS: atom_id res chain seq x y z
N GLU A 1 3.41 -14.81 -13.85
CA GLU A 1 2.19 -14.42 -13.10
C GLU A 1 1.64 -13.12 -13.66
N ARG A 2 0.35 -12.88 -13.45
CA ARG A 2 -0.31 -11.62 -13.80
C ARG A 2 -0.40 -10.81 -12.51
N PHE A 3 0.14 -9.60 -12.54
CA PHE A 3 0.01 -8.63 -11.45
C PHE A 3 -1.04 -7.61 -11.87
N ASP A 4 -2.16 -7.57 -11.14
CA ASP A 4 -3.18 -6.57 -11.34
C ASP A 4 -2.84 -5.34 -10.49
N TYR A 5 -2.80 -4.16 -11.12
CA TYR A 5 -2.50 -2.88 -10.46
C TYR A 5 -3.63 -1.89 -10.73
N TYR A 6 -4.00 -1.15 -9.69
CA TYR A 6 -5.10 -0.19 -9.73
C TYR A 6 -4.65 1.13 -9.11
N SER A 7 -5.06 2.24 -9.73
CA SER A 7 -5.05 3.55 -9.08
C SER A 7 -6.48 3.87 -8.67
N ALA A 8 -6.70 4.06 -7.37
CA ALA A 8 -8.04 4.17 -6.80
C ALA A 8 -8.09 5.23 -5.70
N VAL A 9 -9.32 5.64 -5.38
CA VAL A 9 -9.65 6.50 -4.24
C VAL A 9 -10.71 5.80 -3.38
N THR A 10 -10.87 6.24 -2.14
CA THR A 10 -11.94 5.73 -1.29
C THR A 10 -13.30 6.12 -1.87
N TYR A 11 -14.15 5.11 -2.11
CA TYR A 11 -15.49 5.33 -2.61
C TYR A 11 -16.46 5.56 -1.44
N GLN A 12 -17.12 6.72 -1.43
CA GLN A 12 -18.05 7.12 -0.36
C GLN A 12 -19.53 7.07 -0.80
N GLY A 13 -19.82 6.37 -1.89
CA GLY A 13 -21.15 6.34 -2.52
C GLY A 13 -21.30 7.36 -3.67
N GLY A 14 -22.37 7.22 -4.46
CA GLY A 14 -22.69 8.11 -5.58
C GLY A 14 -22.73 7.40 -6.94
N ALA A 15 -22.58 8.17 -8.01
CA ALA A 15 -22.48 7.63 -9.37
C ALA A 15 -21.03 7.21 -9.65
N ILE A 16 -20.85 6.01 -10.20
CA ILE A 16 -19.54 5.54 -10.67
C ILE A 16 -19.27 6.17 -12.05
N PRO A 17 -18.14 6.88 -12.25
CA PRO A 17 -17.80 7.44 -13.55
C PRO A 17 -17.70 6.36 -14.64
N GLN A 18 -18.00 6.74 -15.89
CA GLN A 18 -17.88 5.82 -17.02
C GLN A 18 -16.44 5.31 -17.15
N GLY A 19 -16.28 3.98 -17.26
CA GLY A 19 -14.97 3.33 -17.39
C GLY A 19 -14.23 3.12 -16.07
N MET A 20 -14.87 3.42 -14.93
CA MET A 20 -14.39 3.06 -13.60
C MET A 20 -15.25 1.97 -12.99
N GLU A 21 -14.68 1.26 -12.03
CA GLU A 21 -15.34 0.20 -11.26
C GLU A 21 -15.06 0.41 -9.77
N THR A 22 -15.91 -0.19 -8.93
CA THR A 22 -15.68 -0.25 -7.48
C THR A 22 -15.11 -1.61 -7.12
N LEU A 23 -14.07 -1.61 -6.29
CA LEU A 23 -13.49 -2.83 -5.72
C LEU A 23 -13.66 -2.79 -4.20
N GLU A 24 -14.31 -3.81 -3.65
CA GLU A 24 -14.40 -3.98 -2.20
C GLU A 24 -13.15 -4.69 -1.68
N ILE A 25 -12.43 -4.04 -0.77
CA ILE A 25 -11.30 -4.66 -0.05
C ILE A 25 -11.86 -5.26 1.24
N PRO A 26 -11.77 -6.58 1.45
CA PRO A 26 -12.29 -7.20 2.66
C PRO A 26 -11.55 -6.70 3.90
N LYS A 27 -12.17 -6.89 5.07
CA LYS A 27 -11.50 -6.59 6.34
C LYS A 27 -10.30 -7.52 6.52
N LEU A 28 -9.11 -6.92 6.58
CA LEU A 28 -7.83 -7.61 6.77
C LEU A 28 -7.08 -7.03 7.98
N THR A 29 -6.08 -7.77 8.46
CA THR A 29 -5.08 -7.24 9.40
C THR A 29 -3.91 -6.71 8.59
N TRP A 30 -3.44 -5.51 8.90
CA TRP A 30 -2.45 -4.79 8.10
C TRP A 30 -1.19 -4.50 8.91
N ALA A 31 -0.03 -4.74 8.30
CA ALA A 31 1.20 -4.08 8.69
C ALA A 31 1.34 -2.80 7.85
N VAL A 32 1.55 -1.66 8.52
CA VAL A 32 1.60 -0.34 7.87
C VAL A 32 2.98 0.26 8.09
N PHE A 33 3.64 0.64 7.00
CA PHE A 33 4.99 1.18 6.99
C PHE A 33 4.97 2.59 6.40
N GLU A 34 5.52 3.56 7.13
CA GLU A 34 5.70 4.93 6.64
C GLU A 34 6.96 5.01 5.76
N ALA A 35 6.80 5.61 4.58
CA ALA A 35 7.89 6.04 3.71
C ALA A 35 7.93 7.57 3.69
N VAL A 36 9.07 8.15 4.08
CA VAL A 36 9.29 9.59 4.09
C VAL A 36 10.35 9.94 3.05
N GLY A 37 9.98 10.81 2.11
CA GLY A 37 10.86 11.30 1.06
C GLY A 37 10.20 11.30 -0.33
N PRO A 38 10.98 11.67 -1.36
CA PRO A 38 10.47 11.77 -2.73
C PRO A 38 10.09 10.39 -3.29
N ILE A 39 9.02 10.35 -4.07
CA ILE A 39 8.59 9.15 -4.81
C ILE A 39 9.25 9.14 -6.19
N PRO A 40 9.75 7.99 -6.69
CA PRO A 40 9.49 6.63 -6.19
C PRO A 40 10.51 6.07 -5.19
N ASP A 41 11.64 6.74 -4.96
CA ASP A 41 12.77 6.15 -4.23
C ASP A 41 12.41 5.76 -2.79
N ALA A 42 11.74 6.65 -2.05
CA ALA A 42 11.41 6.42 -0.65
C ALA A 42 10.51 5.20 -0.44
N ILE A 43 9.45 5.06 -1.26
CA ILE A 43 8.51 3.94 -1.13
C ILE A 43 9.12 2.62 -1.62
N GLN A 44 9.97 2.66 -2.67
CA GLN A 44 10.68 1.47 -3.14
C GLN A 44 11.69 0.95 -2.13
N ASP A 45 12.38 1.83 -1.40
CA ASP A 45 13.30 1.42 -0.35
C ASP A 45 12.57 0.79 0.84
N VAL A 46 11.38 1.31 1.19
CA VAL A 46 10.51 0.68 2.19
C VAL A 46 10.07 -0.72 1.73
N TRP A 47 9.61 -0.88 0.49
CA TRP A 47 9.25 -2.19 -0.08
C TRP A 47 10.38 -3.22 0.04
N LYS A 48 11.61 -2.84 -0.34
CA LYS A 48 12.78 -3.73 -0.23
C LYS A 48 12.97 -4.20 1.21
N ARG A 49 12.97 -3.27 2.17
CA ARG A 49 13.20 -3.56 3.59
C ARG A 49 12.09 -4.38 4.22
N ILE A 50 10.83 -4.19 3.79
CA ILE A 50 9.73 -5.01 4.30
C ILE A 50 9.98 -6.50 3.97
N PHE A 51 10.34 -6.83 2.74
CA PHE A 51 10.58 -8.21 2.33
C PHE A 51 11.95 -8.76 2.73
N SER A 52 12.99 -7.93 2.78
CA SER A 52 14.35 -8.39 3.09
C SER A 52 14.68 -8.41 4.59
N GLU A 53 14.05 -7.54 5.39
CA GLU A 53 14.38 -7.35 6.81
C GLU A 53 13.19 -7.65 7.73
N TRP A 54 12.02 -7.05 7.45
CA TRP A 54 10.90 -7.11 8.38
C TRP A 54 10.20 -8.47 8.39
N PHE A 55 9.79 -8.99 7.23
CA PHE A 55 9.12 -10.30 7.15
C PHE A 55 9.93 -11.42 7.82
N PRO A 56 11.24 -11.58 7.55
CA PRO A 56 12.06 -12.61 8.19
C PRO A 56 12.16 -12.53 9.73
N SER A 57 11.87 -11.36 10.33
CA SER A 57 12.06 -11.12 11.77
C SER A 57 10.79 -10.78 12.56
N SER A 58 9.67 -10.54 11.87
CA SER A 58 8.46 -9.96 12.47
C SER A 58 7.56 -10.96 13.22
N GLY A 59 7.66 -12.26 12.92
CA GLY A 59 6.68 -13.26 13.38
C GLY A 59 5.31 -13.18 12.67
N TYR A 60 5.25 -12.45 11.56
CA TYR A 60 4.09 -12.39 10.67
C TYR A 60 4.39 -13.04 9.32
N GLU A 61 3.35 -13.61 8.73
CA GLU A 61 3.35 -14.06 7.34
C GLU A 61 2.48 -13.15 6.48
N HIS A 62 2.82 -13.06 5.20
CA HIS A 62 1.98 -12.44 4.18
C HIS A 62 0.62 -13.17 4.13
N ALA A 63 -0.47 -12.41 4.21
CA ALA A 63 -1.82 -12.95 4.11
C ALA A 63 -2.39 -12.67 2.72
N GLU A 64 -3.32 -13.53 2.29
CA GLU A 64 -4.01 -13.32 1.02
C GLU A 64 -4.80 -12.00 1.04
N GLY A 65 -4.59 -11.17 0.03
CA GLY A 65 -5.24 -9.87 -0.12
C GLY A 65 -4.42 -8.89 -0.96
N PRO A 66 -5.00 -7.73 -1.31
CA PRO A 66 -4.28 -6.69 -2.03
C PRO A 66 -3.27 -6.00 -1.10
N GLU A 67 -2.16 -5.56 -1.67
CA GLU A 67 -1.24 -4.63 -1.04
C GLU A 67 -1.58 -3.20 -1.48
N LEU A 68 -1.41 -2.22 -0.60
CA LEU A 68 -1.79 -0.84 -0.89
C LEU A 68 -0.59 0.10 -0.73
N GLU A 69 -0.41 0.95 -1.73
CA GLU A 69 0.39 2.18 -1.63
C GLU A 69 -0.55 3.35 -1.39
N VAL A 70 -0.43 4.01 -0.24
CA VAL A 70 -1.28 5.14 0.14
C VAL A 70 -0.44 6.41 0.09
N TYR A 71 -0.89 7.35 -0.73
CA TYR A 71 -0.19 8.61 -1.00
C TYR A 71 -0.92 9.77 -0.32
N GLU A 72 -0.21 10.57 0.48
CA GLU A 72 -0.80 11.79 1.04
C GLU A 72 -1.02 12.86 -0.04
N CYS A 73 -1.91 13.82 0.24
CA CYS A 73 -2.06 14.97 -0.64
C CYS A 73 -0.83 15.89 -0.51
N GLY A 74 -0.22 16.27 -1.63
CA GLY A 74 0.87 17.23 -1.60
C GLY A 74 1.84 17.09 -2.77
N ASP A 75 3.00 17.74 -2.63
CA ASP A 75 4.09 17.66 -3.59
C ASP A 75 4.96 16.42 -3.31
N MET A 76 4.82 15.40 -4.15
CA MET A 76 5.50 14.10 -4.04
C MET A 76 7.02 14.17 -4.25
N SER A 77 7.56 15.32 -4.65
CA SER A 77 9.00 15.54 -4.82
C SER A 77 9.69 16.02 -3.53
N LYS A 78 8.93 16.30 -2.47
CA LYS A 78 9.47 16.89 -1.24
C LYS A 78 10.20 15.85 -0.38
N PRO A 79 11.28 16.26 0.32
CA PRO A 79 12.04 15.38 1.20
C PRO A 79 11.27 14.92 2.43
N ASP A 80 10.20 15.62 2.79
CA ASP A 80 9.29 15.31 3.90
C ASP A 80 7.94 14.76 3.44
N TYR A 81 7.78 14.47 2.14
CA TYR A 81 6.56 13.85 1.62
C TYR A 81 6.35 12.48 2.25
N LYS A 82 5.10 12.18 2.64
CA LYS A 82 4.75 10.92 3.28
C LYS A 82 3.88 10.06 2.38
N SER A 83 4.21 8.78 2.37
CA SER A 83 3.39 7.73 1.80
C SER A 83 3.48 6.50 2.68
N TYR A 84 2.61 5.52 2.42
CA TYR A 84 2.52 4.32 3.25
C TYR A 84 2.40 3.08 2.40
N VAL A 85 3.07 2.01 2.84
CA VAL A 85 2.86 0.66 2.32
C VAL A 85 2.05 -0.13 3.32
N TRP A 86 0.93 -0.68 2.89
CA TRP A 86 0.04 -1.52 3.70
C TRP A 86 0.08 -2.93 3.14
N ILE A 87 0.54 -3.88 3.95
CA ILE A 87 0.61 -5.29 3.57
C ILE A 87 -0.34 -6.10 4.44
N PRO A 88 -1.19 -6.97 3.85
CA PRO A 88 -2.02 -7.87 4.62
C PRO A 88 -1.16 -8.92 5.32
N VAL A 89 -1.40 -9.12 6.62
CA VAL A 89 -0.62 -10.04 7.45
C VAL A 89 -1.49 -10.93 8.32
N LYS A 90 -0.93 -12.10 8.65
CA LYS A 90 -1.47 -13.02 9.67
C LYS A 90 -0.34 -13.38 10.64
N ARG A 91 -0.70 -13.59 11.90
CA ARG A 91 0.26 -13.99 12.92
C ARG A 91 0.56 -15.48 12.80
N VAL A 92 1.84 -15.83 12.95
CA VAL A 92 2.32 -17.22 13.07
C VAL A 92 2.29 -17.67 14.54
#